data_AF-A0A7C5NBI2-F1
#
_entry.id   AF-A0A7C5NBI2-F1
#
_cell.length_a   1.000
_cell.length_b   1.000
_cell.length_c   1.000
_cell.angle_alpha   90.00
_cell.angle_beta   90.00
_cell.angle_gamma   90.00
#
_symmetry.space_group_name_H-M   'P 1'
#
loop_
_entity.id
_entity.type
_entity.pdbx_description
1 polymer ?
#
loop_
_entity_poly.entity_id
_entity_poly.type
_entity_poly.pdbx_seq_one_letter_code
_entity_poly.pdbx_strand_id
1 'polypeptide(L)'
;MRRRSAPTMVVGGPPGTAVAASSPGRHPSPPRSRRLKSGVLEASAVPRDPASTRAAIRAGDACLRGDDPSQAARHYAVALTALRTGGDKTLLANVYLRLGHANRALGRTLPAVQSYRSALEMSPDHPPTLEALVSLHTAWEEWDYVAKYEERLFKALSDSEKLHDVLLRSGDRWWTLAEDLERAHVRYMIAAKRFPDSRRAAERLADVADAMDRPPATLRSPRGAPKQSGTYPRRQRRTHRIDRTKEAHALG
;
A
#
# COMPACT_ATOMS: atom_id res chain seq x y z
N MET A 1 -28.39 32.07 -55.29
CA MET A 1 -28.62 32.61 -56.64
C MET A 1 -27.29 32.71 -57.36
N ARG A 2 -27.26 32.27 -58.64
CA ARG A 2 -26.12 32.19 -59.59
C ARG A 2 -25.25 30.93 -59.44
N ARG A 3 -24.92 30.18 -60.51
CA ARG A 3 -25.28 30.20 -61.94
C ARG A 3 -24.74 28.88 -62.56
N ARG A 4 -25.55 28.23 -63.42
CA ARG A 4 -25.21 27.64 -64.74
C ARG A 4 -24.16 26.50 -64.78
N SER A 5 -24.15 25.53 -65.69
CA SER A 5 -25.02 24.99 -66.75
C SER A 5 -24.23 23.77 -67.31
N ALA A 6 -24.93 22.74 -67.80
CA ALA A 6 -24.41 21.53 -68.49
C ALA A 6 -23.83 21.85 -69.90
N PRO A 7 -23.72 20.94 -70.91
CA PRO A 7 -23.68 19.45 -71.01
C PRO A 7 -22.59 18.94 -72.00
N THR A 8 -22.45 17.62 -72.28
CA THR A 8 -21.97 16.99 -73.56
C THR A 8 -22.26 15.47 -73.48
N MET A 9 -23.27 14.92 -74.19
CA MET A 9 -23.24 14.18 -75.49
C MET A 9 -22.31 12.94 -75.55
N VAL A 10 -22.54 11.82 -76.25
CA VAL A 10 -23.63 11.19 -77.04
C VAL A 10 -23.11 9.76 -77.40
N VAL A 11 -24.02 8.76 -77.34
CA VAL A 11 -24.23 7.55 -78.18
C VAL A 11 -23.06 6.83 -78.90
N GLY A 12 -23.02 5.49 -78.75
CA GLY A 12 -22.44 4.55 -79.73
C GLY A 12 -22.75 3.08 -79.38
N GLY A 13 -23.65 2.44 -80.15
CA GLY A 13 -24.16 1.07 -79.96
C GLY A 13 -23.34 -0.07 -80.61
N PRO A 14 -23.86 -1.33 -80.58
CA PRO A 14 -23.16 -2.62 -80.77
C PRO A 14 -23.29 -3.13 -82.24
N PRO A 15 -22.87 -4.34 -82.73
CA PRO A 15 -23.17 -5.69 -82.20
C PRO A 15 -22.11 -6.81 -82.46
N GLY A 16 -22.38 -8.04 -82.01
CA GLY A 16 -21.60 -9.22 -82.43
C GLY A 16 -21.84 -10.47 -81.59
N THR A 17 -22.97 -11.15 -81.82
CA THR A 17 -23.36 -12.44 -81.24
C THR A 17 -22.59 -13.62 -81.83
N ALA A 18 -22.16 -14.57 -81.01
CA ALA A 18 -22.05 -15.98 -81.40
C ALA A 18 -22.23 -16.91 -80.19
N VAL A 19 -23.19 -17.80 -80.35
CA VAL A 19 -23.69 -18.84 -79.45
C VAL A 19 -22.86 -20.12 -79.63
N ALA A 20 -22.56 -20.88 -78.56
CA ALA A 20 -22.80 -22.33 -78.52
C ALA A 20 -22.28 -23.04 -77.24
N ALA A 21 -23.19 -23.87 -76.70
CA ALA A 21 -23.00 -25.22 -76.18
C ALA A 21 -22.55 -25.46 -74.72
N SER A 22 -23.53 -25.99 -73.99
CA SER A 22 -23.54 -26.58 -72.64
C SER A 22 -22.71 -27.85 -72.49
N SER A 23 -22.16 -28.09 -71.28
CA SER A 23 -22.45 -29.27 -70.41
C SER A 23 -21.46 -29.40 -69.22
N PRO A 24 -21.83 -30.12 -68.14
CA PRO A 24 -21.66 -29.63 -66.77
C PRO A 24 -20.63 -30.41 -65.93
N GLY A 25 -20.18 -29.83 -64.82
CA GLY A 25 -19.43 -30.59 -63.81
C GLY A 25 -18.99 -29.80 -62.59
N ARG A 26 -19.49 -30.22 -61.42
CA ARG A 26 -18.99 -30.00 -60.04
C ARG A 26 -19.33 -28.66 -59.36
N HIS A 27 -20.30 -28.75 -58.45
CA HIS A 27 -20.52 -27.81 -57.35
C HIS A 27 -19.25 -27.63 -56.50
N PRO A 28 -18.81 -26.40 -56.21
CA PRO A 28 -17.84 -26.12 -55.16
C PRO A 28 -18.55 -25.93 -53.80
N SER A 29 -17.98 -26.54 -52.75
CA SER A 29 -18.41 -26.44 -51.35
C SER A 29 -18.38 -25.00 -50.81
N PRO A 30 -19.21 -24.64 -49.80
CA PRO A 30 -19.24 -23.29 -49.25
C PRO A 30 -17.98 -22.96 -48.40
N PRO A 31 -17.54 -21.70 -48.37
CA PRO A 31 -16.32 -21.31 -47.67
C PRO A 31 -16.49 -21.32 -46.13
N ARG A 32 -15.46 -21.83 -45.46
CA ARG A 32 -15.33 -21.89 -44.00
C ARG A 32 -15.40 -20.49 -43.38
N SER A 33 -16.19 -20.37 -42.32
CA SER A 33 -16.39 -19.17 -41.53
C SER A 33 -15.06 -18.59 -41.01
N ARG A 34 -14.90 -17.29 -41.26
CA ARG A 34 -13.78 -16.45 -40.85
C ARG A 34 -13.72 -16.39 -39.32
N ARG A 35 -12.85 -17.22 -38.72
CA ARG A 35 -12.54 -17.19 -37.29
C ARG A 35 -11.92 -15.82 -36.96
N LEU A 36 -12.71 -14.94 -36.35
CA LEU A 36 -12.24 -13.69 -35.76
C LEU A 36 -11.11 -14.04 -34.79
N LYS A 37 -9.89 -13.58 -35.09
CA LYS A 37 -8.76 -13.67 -34.18
C LYS A 37 -9.15 -12.92 -32.91
N SER A 38 -9.30 -13.66 -31.82
CA SER A 38 -9.33 -13.13 -30.46
C SER A 38 -8.07 -12.28 -30.27
N GLY A 39 -8.23 -10.96 -30.31
CA GLY A 39 -7.23 -10.02 -29.83
C GLY A 39 -7.08 -10.18 -28.33
N VAL A 40 -6.34 -11.21 -27.93
CA VAL A 40 -5.73 -11.24 -26.61
C VAL A 40 -4.65 -10.18 -26.69
N LEU A 41 -4.90 -9.04 -26.06
CA LEU A 41 -3.86 -8.09 -25.67
C LEU A 41 -2.77 -8.92 -24.99
N GLU A 42 -1.65 -9.15 -25.68
CA GLU A 42 -0.46 -9.68 -25.06
C GLU A 42 -0.11 -8.71 -23.94
N ALA A 43 -0.40 -9.15 -22.72
CA ALA A 43 0.11 -8.53 -21.52
C ALA A 43 1.61 -8.43 -21.71
N SER A 44 2.10 -7.20 -21.90
CA SER A 44 3.51 -6.85 -21.97
C SER A 44 4.27 -7.76 -21.01
N ALA A 45 5.06 -8.67 -21.58
CA ALA A 45 5.86 -9.60 -20.82
C ALA A 45 6.91 -8.78 -20.09
N VAL A 46 6.59 -8.33 -18.88
CA VAL A 46 7.54 -7.72 -17.96
C VAL A 46 8.72 -8.69 -17.89
N PRO A 47 9.93 -8.29 -18.33
CA PRO A 47 11.06 -9.20 -18.35
C PRO A 47 11.26 -9.73 -16.93
N ARG A 48 11.10 -11.04 -16.74
CA ARG A 48 11.24 -11.75 -15.46
C ARG A 48 12.70 -11.92 -15.03
N ASP A 49 13.57 -11.02 -15.48
CA ASP A 49 14.98 -11.01 -15.16
C ASP A 49 15.20 -10.34 -13.78
N PRO A 50 15.90 -10.99 -12.84
CA PRO A 50 16.34 -10.35 -11.59
C PRO A 50 17.00 -8.97 -11.78
N ALA A 51 17.71 -8.73 -12.88
CA ALA A 51 18.28 -7.41 -13.20
C ALA A 51 17.20 -6.36 -13.51
N SER A 52 16.14 -6.77 -14.24
CA SER A 52 14.96 -5.95 -14.52
C SER A 52 14.21 -5.58 -13.22
N THR A 53 14.06 -6.54 -12.31
CA THR A 53 13.48 -6.29 -10.99
C THR A 53 14.30 -5.27 -10.18
N ARG A 54 15.62 -5.44 -10.11
CA ARG A 54 16.51 -4.50 -9.40
C ARG A 54 16.46 -3.11 -10.03
N ALA A 55 16.38 -3.02 -11.36
CA ALA A 55 16.22 -1.75 -12.06
C ALA A 55 14.89 -1.07 -11.71
N ALA A 56 13.79 -1.81 -11.69
CA ALA A 56 12.48 -1.29 -11.29
C ALA A 56 12.49 -0.78 -9.84
N ILE A 57 13.09 -1.52 -8.92
CA ILE A 57 13.23 -1.08 -7.52
C ILE A 57 14.02 0.24 -7.42
N ARG A 58 15.16 0.35 -8.11
CA ARG A 58 15.98 1.57 -8.12
C ARG A 58 15.25 2.76 -8.73
N ALA A 59 14.50 2.54 -9.81
CA ALA A 59 13.66 3.57 -10.42
C ALA A 59 12.58 4.05 -9.45
N GLY A 60 11.92 3.13 -8.74
CA GLY A 60 10.95 3.48 -7.71
C GLY A 60 11.56 4.31 -6.57
N ASP A 61 12.74 3.94 -6.09
CA ASP A 61 13.45 4.70 -5.05
C ASP A 61 13.86 6.09 -5.53
N ALA A 62 14.26 6.22 -6.80
CA ALA A 62 14.58 7.50 -7.41
C ALA A 62 13.34 8.40 -7.51
N CYS A 63 12.19 7.84 -7.91
CA CYS A 63 10.93 8.57 -7.92
C CYS A 63 10.50 9.02 -6.52
N LEU A 64 10.65 8.19 -5.48
CA LEU A 64 10.38 8.62 -4.09
C LEU A 64 11.28 9.78 -3.65
N ARG A 65 12.58 9.75 -4.00
CA ARG A 65 13.50 10.87 -3.70
C ARG A 65 13.17 12.12 -4.50
N GLY A 66 12.60 11.98 -5.70
CA GLY A 66 12.16 13.07 -6.56
C GLY A 66 10.74 13.57 -6.27
N ASP A 67 10.15 13.20 -5.12
CA ASP A 67 8.79 13.57 -4.70
C ASP A 67 7.67 13.15 -5.68
N ASP A 68 7.90 12.06 -6.43
CA ASP A 68 6.88 11.43 -7.27
C ASP A 68 6.49 10.04 -6.74
N PRO A 69 5.63 9.99 -5.69
CA PRO A 69 5.21 8.73 -5.12
C PRO A 69 4.27 7.93 -6.03
N SER A 70 3.64 8.56 -7.03
CA SER A 70 2.79 7.88 -8.02
C SER A 70 3.62 7.00 -8.93
N GLN A 71 4.68 7.54 -9.52
CA GLN A 71 5.61 6.78 -10.36
C GLN A 71 6.36 5.74 -9.53
N ALA A 72 6.74 6.06 -8.30
CA ALA A 72 7.35 5.09 -7.39
C ALA A 72 6.47 3.85 -7.17
N ALA A 73 5.19 4.06 -6.84
CA ALA A 73 4.24 2.96 -6.64
C ALA A 73 4.12 2.06 -7.88
N ARG A 74 4.12 2.65 -9.10
CA ARG A 74 4.10 1.89 -10.36
C ARG A 74 5.35 1.04 -10.52
N HIS A 75 6.53 1.60 -10.28
CA HIS A 75 7.79 0.87 -10.37
C HIS A 75 7.86 -0.29 -9.38
N TYR A 76 7.40 -0.09 -8.14
CA TYR A 76 7.33 -1.18 -7.16
C TYR A 76 6.31 -2.26 -7.53
N ALA A 77 5.15 -1.89 -8.09
CA ALA A 77 4.17 -2.86 -8.58
C ALA A 77 4.77 -3.74 -9.69
N VAL A 78 5.50 -3.14 -10.64
CA VAL A 78 6.23 -3.90 -11.68
C VAL A 78 7.26 -4.84 -11.05
N ALA A 79 8.06 -4.36 -10.09
CA ALA A 79 9.04 -5.21 -9.38
C ALA A 79 8.36 -6.41 -8.68
N LEU A 80 7.22 -6.20 -8.02
CA LEU A 80 6.46 -7.27 -7.35
C LEU A 80 5.92 -8.31 -8.35
N THR A 81 5.44 -7.88 -9.52
CA THR A 81 4.98 -8.82 -10.55
C THR A 81 6.10 -9.72 -11.06
N ALA A 82 7.31 -9.18 -11.19
CA ALA A 82 8.49 -9.94 -11.60
C ALA A 82 9.00 -10.90 -10.51
N LEU A 83 8.85 -10.54 -9.23
CA LEU A 83 9.29 -11.36 -8.09
C LEU A 83 8.35 -12.52 -7.71
N ARG A 84 7.14 -12.58 -8.30
CA ARG A 84 6.05 -13.48 -7.86
C ARG A 84 6.36 -14.98 -8.06
N THR A 85 7.42 -15.34 -8.79
CA THR A 85 7.86 -16.72 -9.01
C THR A 85 9.20 -16.97 -8.30
N GLY A 86 9.17 -17.54 -7.08
CA GLY A 86 10.35 -18.05 -6.39
C GLY A 86 11.35 -17.01 -5.86
N GLY A 87 10.95 -15.74 -5.75
CA GLY A 87 11.81 -14.66 -5.26
C GLY A 87 12.13 -14.75 -3.76
N ASP A 88 13.23 -14.11 -3.36
CA ASP A 88 13.61 -13.90 -1.96
C ASP A 88 12.49 -13.19 -1.19
N LYS A 89 11.94 -13.87 -0.16
CA LYS A 89 10.86 -13.35 0.69
C LYS A 89 11.25 -12.06 1.41
N THR A 90 12.53 -11.91 1.77
CA THR A 90 13.04 -10.70 2.42
C THR A 90 13.04 -9.53 1.45
N LEU A 91 13.46 -9.75 0.20
CA LEU A 91 13.35 -8.75 -0.85
C LEU A 91 11.88 -8.40 -1.14
N LEU A 92 11.00 -9.38 -1.24
CA LEU A 92 9.55 -9.15 -1.40
C LEU A 92 8.98 -8.29 -0.27
N ALA A 93 9.31 -8.60 0.99
CA ALA A 93 8.89 -7.80 2.15
C ALA A 93 9.36 -6.34 2.04
N ASN A 94 10.61 -6.12 1.62
CA ASN A 94 11.17 -4.79 1.41
C ASN A 94 10.49 -4.01 0.27
N VAL A 95 10.13 -4.67 -0.83
CA VAL A 95 9.43 -3.99 -1.93
C VAL A 95 7.99 -3.64 -1.53
N TYR A 96 7.29 -4.53 -0.82
CA TYR A 96 5.97 -4.24 -0.26
C TYR A 96 6.01 -3.09 0.76
N LEU A 97 7.04 -3.03 1.61
CA LEU A 97 7.27 -1.90 2.51
C LEU A 97 7.37 -0.56 1.75
N ARG A 98 8.19 -0.53 0.70
CA ARG A 98 8.39 0.67 -0.13
C ARG A 98 7.11 1.08 -0.87
N LEU A 99 6.35 0.11 -1.37
CA LEU A 99 5.02 0.37 -1.94
C LEU A 99 4.06 0.95 -0.89
N GLY A 100 4.11 0.46 0.35
CA GLY A 100 3.35 1.01 1.47
C GLY A 100 3.71 2.46 1.76
N HIS A 101 5.00 2.80 1.77
CA HIS A 101 5.45 4.19 1.91
C HIS A 101 4.98 5.09 0.76
N ALA A 102 5.10 4.63 -0.48
CA ALA A 102 4.61 5.36 -1.65
C ALA A 102 3.10 5.62 -1.57
N ASN A 103 2.31 4.59 -1.20
CA ASN A 103 0.87 4.74 -1.00
C ASN A 103 0.53 5.70 0.15
N ARG A 104 1.29 5.65 1.25
CA ARG A 104 1.11 6.60 2.37
C ARG A 104 1.38 8.04 1.94
N ALA A 105 2.45 8.28 1.17
CA ALA A 105 2.77 9.61 0.62
C ALA A 105 1.67 10.13 -0.32
N LEU A 106 0.97 9.26 -1.02
CA LEU A 106 -0.19 9.60 -1.86
C LEU A 106 -1.49 9.84 -1.06
N GLY A 107 -1.47 9.75 0.28
CA GLY A 107 -2.68 9.78 1.11
C GLY A 107 -3.57 8.53 0.96
N ARG A 108 -3.08 7.48 0.30
CA ARG A 108 -3.80 6.22 0.05
C ARG A 108 -3.60 5.27 1.22
N THR A 109 -4.25 5.55 2.34
CA THR A 109 -3.92 4.86 3.58
C THR A 109 -4.35 3.40 3.64
N LEU A 110 -5.51 3.04 3.07
CA LEU A 110 -5.94 1.64 2.99
C LEU A 110 -4.98 0.79 2.13
N PRO A 111 -4.60 1.22 0.91
CA PRO A 111 -3.54 0.55 0.14
C PRO A 111 -2.19 0.47 0.86
N ALA A 112 -1.82 1.49 1.65
CA ALA A 112 -0.58 1.46 2.43
C ALA A 112 -0.60 0.34 3.49
N VAL A 113 -1.68 0.24 4.28
CA VAL A 113 -1.86 -0.83 5.28
C VAL A 113 -1.84 -2.21 4.62
N GLN A 114 -2.52 -2.38 3.49
CA GLN A 114 -2.52 -3.65 2.75
C GLN A 114 -1.10 -4.01 2.31
N SER A 115 -0.33 -3.05 1.78
CA SER A 115 1.06 -3.27 1.38
C SER A 115 1.93 -3.70 2.55
N TYR A 116 1.80 -3.04 3.71
CA TYR A 116 2.53 -3.44 4.93
C TYR A 116 2.12 -4.82 5.44
N ARG A 117 0.83 -5.18 5.36
CA ARG A 117 0.38 -6.53 5.72
C ARG A 117 0.96 -7.59 4.79
N SER A 118 0.98 -7.35 3.48
CA SER A 118 1.65 -8.25 2.53
C SER A 118 3.14 -8.35 2.79
N ALA A 119 3.82 -7.28 3.21
CA ALA A 119 5.20 -7.37 3.65
C ALA A 119 5.38 -8.31 4.85
N LEU A 120 4.48 -8.26 5.84
CA LEU A 120 4.50 -9.16 7.00
C LEU A 120 4.10 -10.60 6.66
N GLU A 121 3.33 -10.83 5.61
CA GLU A 121 3.06 -12.19 5.10
C GLU A 121 4.32 -12.84 4.52
N MET A 122 5.20 -12.03 3.91
CA MET A 122 6.48 -12.51 3.37
C MET A 122 7.52 -12.69 4.48
N SER A 123 7.60 -11.74 5.41
CA SER A 123 8.51 -11.77 6.55
C SER A 123 7.78 -11.30 7.83
N PRO A 124 7.28 -12.24 8.67
CA PRO A 124 6.47 -11.92 9.84
C PRO A 124 7.12 -10.98 10.84
N ASP A 125 8.44 -11.02 10.96
CA ASP A 125 9.19 -10.24 11.95
C ASP A 125 10.06 -9.17 11.30
N HIS A 126 9.64 -8.64 10.14
CA HIS A 126 10.37 -7.59 9.43
C HIS A 126 10.36 -6.25 10.20
N PRO A 127 11.46 -5.85 10.86
CA PRO A 127 11.42 -4.71 11.77
C PRO A 127 11.02 -3.38 11.10
N PRO A 128 11.53 -3.04 9.89
CA PRO A 128 11.12 -1.81 9.21
C PRO A 128 9.61 -1.72 8.91
N THR A 129 8.96 -2.85 8.62
CA THR A 129 7.50 -2.87 8.39
C THR A 129 6.72 -2.70 9.68
N LEU A 130 7.17 -3.34 10.77
CA LEU A 130 6.55 -3.17 12.07
C LEU A 130 6.66 -1.70 12.55
N GLU A 131 7.82 -1.07 12.37
CA GLU A 131 7.99 0.37 12.65
C GLU A 131 7.06 1.25 11.82
N ALA A 132 6.91 0.96 10.53
CA ALA A 132 6.01 1.71 9.64
C ALA A 132 4.54 1.61 10.08
N LEU A 133 4.10 0.41 10.48
CA LEU A 133 2.75 0.18 11.03
C LEU A 133 2.56 0.87 12.37
N VAL A 134 3.54 0.79 13.27
CA VAL A 134 3.52 1.52 14.55
C VAL A 134 3.38 3.02 14.31
N SER A 135 4.18 3.60 13.40
CA SER A 135 4.06 5.02 13.02
C SER A 135 2.67 5.37 12.47
N LEU A 136 2.12 4.51 11.60
CA LEU A 136 0.83 4.75 10.98
C LEU A 136 -0.32 4.70 11.98
N HIS A 137 -0.37 3.67 12.82
CA HIS A 137 -1.41 3.51 13.84
C HIS A 137 -1.30 4.56 14.96
N THR A 138 -0.09 5.05 15.26
CA THR A 138 0.08 6.20 16.16
C THR A 138 -0.52 7.47 15.59
N ALA A 139 -0.35 7.73 14.29
CA ALA A 139 -0.99 8.89 13.65
C ALA A 139 -2.53 8.81 13.66
N TRP A 140 -3.09 7.61 13.85
CA TRP A 140 -4.51 7.38 14.01
C TRP A 140 -4.97 7.21 15.46
N GLU A 141 -4.06 7.37 16.43
CA GLU A 141 -4.33 7.16 17.86
C GLU A 141 -4.90 5.76 18.16
N GLU A 142 -4.57 4.77 17.32
CA GLU A 142 -5.02 3.39 17.46
C GLU A 142 -4.09 2.59 18.38
N TRP A 143 -4.13 2.93 19.67
CA TRP A 143 -3.17 2.46 20.68
C TRP A 143 -3.10 0.95 20.86
N ASP A 144 -4.20 0.22 20.66
CA ASP A 144 -4.22 -1.24 20.72
C ASP A 144 -3.34 -1.88 19.62
N TYR A 145 -3.41 -1.32 18.41
CA TYR A 145 -2.57 -1.76 17.29
C TYR A 145 -1.12 -1.35 17.49
N VAL A 146 -0.87 -0.14 18.02
CA VAL A 146 0.48 0.32 18.39
C VAL A 146 1.13 -0.68 19.35
N ALA A 147 0.47 -1.00 20.47
CA ALA A 147 0.99 -1.94 21.47
C ALA A 147 1.29 -3.32 20.85
N LYS A 148 0.37 -3.83 20.01
CA LYS A 148 0.51 -5.12 19.33
C LYS A 148 1.73 -5.17 18.40
N TYR A 149 1.93 -4.14 17.57
CA TYR A 149 3.04 -4.12 16.62
C TYR A 149 4.38 -3.81 17.30
N GLU A 150 4.39 -3.00 18.35
CA GLU A 150 5.57 -2.76 19.19
C GLU A 150 6.05 -4.04 19.87
N GLU A 151 5.16 -4.86 20.44
CA GLU A 151 5.55 -6.12 21.08
C GLU A 151 6.25 -7.07 20.08
N ARG A 152 5.72 -7.16 18.85
CA ARG A 152 6.37 -7.93 17.78
C ARG A 152 7.71 -7.34 17.38
N LEU A 153 7.81 -6.01 17.31
CA LEU A 153 9.04 -5.31 16.98
C LEU A 153 10.13 -5.56 18.03
N PHE A 154 9.79 -5.54 19.32
CA PHE A 154 10.73 -5.81 20.39
C PHE A 154 11.23 -7.27 20.34
N LYS A 155 10.35 -8.23 20.05
CA LYS A 155 10.73 -9.63 19.84
C LYS A 155 11.67 -9.78 18.65
N ALA A 156 11.38 -9.12 17.53
CA ALA A 156 12.21 -9.15 16.33
C ALA A 156 13.60 -8.51 16.53
N LEU A 157 13.75 -7.63 17.52
CA LEU A 157 14.98 -6.89 17.81
C LEU A 157 15.67 -7.34 19.11
N SER A 158 15.28 -8.46 19.74
CA SER A 158 15.76 -8.88 21.07
C SER A 158 17.28 -8.87 21.26
N ASP A 159 18.00 -9.18 20.18
CA ASP A 159 19.47 -9.30 20.14
C ASP A 159 20.14 -8.12 19.44
N SER A 160 19.38 -7.10 19.04
CA SER A 160 19.88 -5.93 18.34
C SER A 160 20.08 -4.75 19.30
N GLU A 161 21.19 -4.03 19.16
CA GLU A 161 21.39 -2.74 19.85
C GLU A 161 20.28 -1.73 19.53
N LYS A 162 19.62 -1.85 18.36
CA LYS A 162 18.48 -1.01 17.96
C LYS A 162 17.30 -1.13 18.91
N LEU A 163 17.19 -2.23 19.67
CA LEU A 163 16.12 -2.41 20.66
C LEU A 163 16.14 -1.28 21.70
N HIS A 164 17.33 -0.81 22.09
CA HIS A 164 17.47 0.30 23.02
C HIS A 164 16.69 1.54 22.54
N ASP A 165 17.00 2.03 21.35
CA ASP A 165 16.38 3.25 20.81
C ASP A 165 14.89 3.05 20.52
N VAL A 166 14.49 1.84 20.13
CA VAL A 166 13.10 1.47 19.89
C VAL A 166 12.28 1.49 21.19
N LEU A 167 12.82 0.97 22.30
CA LEU A 167 12.16 1.01 23.61
C LEU A 167 12.02 2.44 24.14
N LEU A 168 13.06 3.27 24.00
CA LEU A 168 13.00 4.68 24.41
C LEU A 168 11.95 5.44 23.60
N ARG A 169 11.95 5.30 22.26
CA ARG A 169 10.93 5.92 21.41
C ARG A 169 9.51 5.43 21.73
N SER A 170 9.36 4.17 22.13
CA SER A 170 8.07 3.64 22.58
C SER A 170 7.64 4.31 23.88
N GLY A 171 8.53 4.42 24.87
CA GLY A 171 8.26 5.15 26.11
C GLY A 171 7.88 6.61 25.86
N ASP A 172 8.61 7.31 24.98
CA ASP A 172 8.35 8.71 24.63
C ASP A 172 6.95 8.84 24.00
N ARG A 173 6.57 7.89 23.13
CA ARG A 173 5.26 7.85 22.49
C ARG A 173 4.13 7.62 23.49
N TRP A 174 4.28 6.65 24.40
CA TRP A 174 3.27 6.35 25.42
C TRP A 174 3.09 7.50 26.41
N TRP A 175 4.18 8.18 26.76
CA TRP A 175 4.14 9.34 27.62
C TRP A 175 3.47 10.53 26.92
N THR A 176 4.00 10.94 25.77
CA THR A 176 3.66 12.24 25.18
C THR A 176 2.39 12.22 24.33
N LEU A 177 2.11 11.11 23.65
CA LEU A 177 0.98 11.04 22.70
C LEU A 177 -0.20 10.24 23.26
N ALA A 178 0.06 9.16 23.99
CA ALA A 178 -0.99 8.34 24.58
C ALA A 178 -1.37 8.77 26.00
N GLU A 179 -0.56 9.62 26.63
CA GLU A 179 -0.72 10.08 28.03
C GLU A 179 -0.85 8.91 29.03
N ASP A 180 -0.20 7.78 28.72
CA ASP A 180 -0.21 6.56 29.52
C ASP A 180 1.16 6.39 30.20
N LEU A 181 1.28 7.03 31.36
CA LEU A 181 2.52 7.04 32.15
C LEU A 181 2.92 5.63 32.61
N GLU A 182 1.96 4.76 32.91
CA GLU A 182 2.22 3.39 33.32
C GLU A 182 2.90 2.59 32.22
N ARG A 183 2.36 2.66 31.00
CA ARG A 183 3.01 2.02 29.84
C ARG A 183 4.37 2.62 29.55
N ALA A 184 4.49 3.95 29.60
CA ALA A 184 5.77 4.62 29.40
C ALA A 184 6.82 4.16 30.43
N HIS A 185 6.44 4.10 31.72
CA HIS A 185 7.27 3.59 32.80
C HIS A 185 7.72 2.16 32.55
N VAL A 186 6.82 1.26 32.18
CA VAL A 186 7.18 -0.12 31.84
C VAL A 186 8.18 -0.16 30.67
N ARG A 187 8.03 0.69 29.64
CA ARG A 187 8.98 0.73 28.51
C ARG A 187 10.36 1.20 28.94
N TYR A 188 10.45 2.28 29.71
CA TYR A 188 11.74 2.78 30.21
C TYR A 188 12.39 1.82 31.21
N MET A 189 11.60 1.17 32.07
CA MET A 189 12.08 0.17 33.00
C MET A 189 12.71 -1.01 32.25
N ILE A 190 12.05 -1.52 31.20
CA ILE A 190 12.62 -2.58 30.36
C ILE A 190 13.92 -2.11 29.70
N ALA A 191 13.96 -0.87 29.17
CA ALA A 191 15.16 -0.30 28.57
C ALA A 191 16.33 -0.21 29.57
N ALA A 192 16.11 0.37 30.76
CA ALA A 192 17.13 0.53 31.79
C ALA A 192 17.62 -0.83 32.32
N LYS A 193 16.72 -1.81 32.49
CA LYS A 193 17.11 -3.16 32.90
C LYS A 193 17.94 -3.89 31.84
N ARG A 194 17.58 -3.75 30.57
CA ARG A 194 18.28 -4.41 29.45
C ARG A 194 19.61 -3.74 29.12
N PHE A 195 19.71 -2.43 29.34
CA PHE A 195 20.86 -1.59 29.05
C PHE A 195 21.26 -0.77 30.29
N PRO A 196 21.90 -1.39 31.31
CA PRO A 196 22.24 -0.71 32.57
C PRO A 196 23.16 0.50 32.40
N ASP A 197 24.01 0.50 31.37
CA ASP A 197 24.94 1.60 31.08
C ASP A 197 24.27 2.80 30.38
N SER A 198 23.00 2.65 29.99
CA SER A 198 22.27 3.73 29.32
C SER A 198 21.79 4.78 30.31
N ARG A 199 22.58 5.85 30.44
CA ARG A 199 22.17 7.06 31.18
C ARG A 199 20.81 7.57 30.73
N ARG A 200 20.56 7.60 29.41
CA ARG A 200 19.29 8.08 28.84
C ARG A 200 18.10 7.23 29.29
N ALA A 201 18.25 5.91 29.38
CA ALA A 201 17.17 5.04 29.85
C ALA A 201 16.88 5.25 31.35
N ALA A 202 17.92 5.41 32.16
CA ALA A 202 17.79 5.72 33.59
C ALA A 202 17.12 7.08 33.82
N GLU A 203 17.54 8.12 33.09
CA GLU A 203 16.94 9.46 33.16
C GLU A 203 15.45 9.43 32.79
N ARG A 204 15.09 8.81 31.67
CA ARG A 204 13.67 8.73 31.26
C ARG A 204 12.81 7.93 32.24
N LEU A 205 13.36 6.90 32.88
CA LEU A 205 12.67 6.14 33.92
C LEU A 205 12.43 6.98 35.18
N ALA A 206 13.41 7.78 35.59
CA ALA A 206 13.26 8.70 36.70
C ALA A 206 12.23 9.79 36.38
N ASP A 207 12.34 10.43 35.21
CA ASP A 207 11.43 11.53 34.83
C ASP A 207 9.96 11.07 34.80
N VAL A 208 9.69 9.85 34.30
CA VAL A 208 8.31 9.32 34.26
C VAL A 208 7.83 8.90 35.65
N ALA A 209 8.71 8.41 36.53
CA ALA A 209 8.37 8.08 37.90
C ALA A 209 7.97 9.33 38.69
N ASP A 210 8.77 10.41 38.56
CA ASP A 210 8.43 11.72 39.13
C ASP A 210 7.11 12.26 38.58
N ALA A 211 6.82 12.03 37.29
CA ALA A 211 5.56 12.42 36.68
C ALA A 211 4.35 11.63 37.23
N MET A 212 4.53 10.35 37.58
CA MET A 212 3.49 9.52 38.20
C MET A 212 3.25 9.90 39.67
N ASP A 213 4.30 10.25 40.41
CA ASP A 213 4.22 10.64 41.83
C ASP A 213 3.66 12.06 42.02
N ARG A 214 3.72 12.92 40.99
CA ARG A 214 3.15 14.26 41.06
C ARG A 214 1.62 14.16 41.29
N PRO A 215 1.07 14.76 42.36
CA PRO A 215 -0.37 14.72 42.58
C PRO A 215 -1.06 15.38 41.39
N PRO A 216 -2.16 14.80 40.86
CA PRO A 216 -2.93 15.46 39.82
C PRO A 216 -3.34 16.82 40.39
N ALA A 217 -2.86 17.89 39.75
CA ALA A 217 -3.02 19.25 40.24
C ALA A 217 -4.43 19.44 40.83
N THR A 218 -4.49 19.66 42.14
CA THR A 218 -5.65 20.02 42.96
C THR A 218 -7.00 19.89 42.25
N LEU A 219 -7.74 18.82 42.57
CA LEU A 219 -9.15 18.59 42.23
C LEU A 219 -9.99 19.88 42.20
N ARG A 220 -10.12 20.50 41.02
CA ARG A 220 -11.36 21.17 40.64
C ARG A 220 -12.10 20.22 39.71
N SER A 221 -12.84 19.32 40.32
CA SER A 221 -13.72 18.38 39.64
C SER A 221 -14.77 19.13 38.80
N PRO A 222 -14.92 18.84 37.49
CA PRO A 222 -16.23 18.84 36.88
C PRO A 222 -16.75 17.40 36.93
N ARG A 223 -17.85 17.25 37.65
CA ARG A 223 -18.69 16.04 37.77
C ARG A 223 -18.60 15.09 36.56
N GLY A 224 -18.36 13.81 36.87
CA GLY A 224 -18.77 12.70 36.01
C GLY A 224 -17.63 11.83 35.49
N ALA A 225 -17.06 10.99 36.34
CA ALA A 225 -16.34 9.79 35.89
C ALA A 225 -17.16 8.55 36.29
N PRO A 226 -17.24 7.52 35.44
CA PRO A 226 -17.25 6.16 35.93
C PRO A 226 -15.83 5.59 35.87
N LYS A 227 -15.39 5.03 37.01
CA LYS A 227 -14.18 4.21 37.15
C LYS A 227 -14.31 2.95 36.29
N GLN A 228 -13.22 2.51 35.63
CA GLN A 228 -12.99 1.08 35.37
C GLN A 228 -11.51 0.72 35.51
N SER A 229 -11.22 0.02 36.60
CA SER A 229 -10.07 -0.85 36.81
C SER A 229 -10.19 -2.09 35.94
N GLY A 230 -9.09 -2.54 35.33
CA GLY A 230 -8.85 -3.94 34.99
C GLY A 230 -9.94 -4.63 34.17
N THR A 231 -9.99 -4.34 32.89
CA THR A 231 -10.35 -5.21 31.75
C THR A 231 -10.59 -4.26 30.58
N TYR A 232 -9.96 -4.51 29.42
CA TYR A 232 -10.33 -3.80 28.21
C TYR A 232 -11.74 -4.22 27.81
N PRO A 233 -12.73 -3.29 27.76
CA PRO A 233 -13.58 -3.29 26.57
C PRO A 233 -13.97 -1.89 26.06
N ARG A 234 -13.74 -1.73 24.74
CA ARG A 234 -14.59 -1.12 23.71
C ARG A 234 -15.12 0.33 23.82
N ARG A 235 -14.92 1.00 22.67
CA ARG A 235 -15.64 2.13 22.03
C ARG A 235 -15.13 3.50 22.47
N GLN A 236 -14.76 4.37 21.54
CA GLN A 236 -15.66 4.86 20.50
C GLN A 236 -15.05 4.83 19.09
N ARG A 237 -15.87 4.38 18.13
CA ARG A 237 -15.61 4.56 16.71
C ARG A 237 -15.56 6.08 16.44
N ARG A 238 -14.36 6.65 16.26
CA ARG A 238 -14.22 7.81 15.39
C ARG A 238 -14.39 7.28 13.97
N THR A 239 -15.62 7.29 13.49
CA THR A 239 -15.89 7.12 12.06
C THR A 239 -15.12 8.20 11.32
N HIS A 240 -13.98 7.84 10.73
CA HIS A 240 -13.46 8.60 9.61
C HIS A 240 -14.52 8.51 8.51
N ARG A 241 -15.25 9.61 8.35
CA ARG A 241 -16.14 9.87 7.22
C ARG A 241 -15.28 9.86 5.96
N ILE A 242 -15.14 8.68 5.35
CA ILE A 242 -14.75 8.58 3.96
C ILE A 242 -16.01 8.98 3.19
N ASP A 243 -16.00 10.17 2.58
CA ASP A 243 -17.07 10.62 1.70
C ASP A 243 -17.22 9.62 0.53
N ARG A 244 -18.16 8.68 0.68
CA ARG A 244 -18.70 7.85 -0.39
C ARG A 244 -19.85 8.61 -1.04
N THR A 245 -19.53 9.61 -1.85
CA THR A 245 -20.45 10.13 -2.86
C THR A 245 -19.65 10.49 -4.10
N LYS A 246 -19.61 9.55 -5.07
CA LYS A 246 -19.62 9.76 -6.54
C LYS A 246 -19.13 8.54 -7.32
N GLU A 247 -19.74 7.37 -7.10
CA GLU A 247 -19.75 6.30 -8.11
C GLU A 247 -21.15 5.67 -8.15
N ALA A 248 -22.09 6.42 -8.71
CA ALA A 248 -23.37 5.92 -9.16
C ALA A 248 -23.81 6.75 -10.36
N HIS A 249 -23.08 6.62 -11.48
CA HIS A 249 -23.56 6.94 -12.83
C HIS A 249 -22.62 6.29 -13.84
N ALA A 250 -22.80 4.99 -14.11
CA ALA A 250 -22.42 4.32 -15.36
C ALA A 250 -22.91 2.87 -15.39
N LEU A 251 -24.21 2.63 -15.18
CA LEU A 251 -24.92 1.47 -15.72
C LEU A 251 -26.40 1.85 -15.85
N GLY A 252 -26.70 2.46 -17.00
CA GLY A 252 -28.02 2.70 -17.56
C GLY A 252 -27.86 2.71 -19.06
#